data_AF-A0A9D1K0E5-F1
#
_entry.id   AF-A0A9D1K0E5-F1
#
_cell.length_a   1.000
_cell.length_b   1.000
_cell.length_c   1.000
_cell.angle_alpha   90.00
_cell.angle_beta   90.00
_cell.angle_gamma   90.00
#
_symmetry.space_group_name_H-M   'P 1'
#
loop_
_entity.id
_entity.type
_entity.pdbx_description
1 polymer ?
#
loop_
_entity_poly.entity_id
_entity_poly.type
_entity_poly.pdbx_seq_one_letter_code
_entity_poly.pdbx_strand_id
1 'polypeptide(L)' 'MRCRDCAFSWEDRRETVYRREDCWFCRKKGPFFSRSYRIGEKTRVDPDAPACPEFQSKNENRREL' A
#
# COMPACT_ATOMS: atom_id res chain seq x y z
N MET A 1 -3.01 10.87 9.12
CA MET A 1 -2.75 9.42 8.95
C MET A 1 -2.19 9.21 7.55
N ARG A 2 -1.24 8.28 7.35
CA ARG A 2 -0.62 8.03 6.04
C ARG A 2 -1.15 6.75 5.41
N CYS A 3 -1.03 6.61 4.09
CA CYS A 3 -1.46 5.40 3.38
C CYS A 3 -0.82 4.13 3.97
N ARG A 4 0.46 4.15 4.36
CA ARG A 4 1.16 3.00 4.95
C ARG A 4 0.54 2.43 6.23
N ASP A 5 -0.21 3.26 6.96
CA ASP A 5 -0.89 2.91 8.22
C ASP A 5 -2.25 2.23 7.99
N CYS A 6 -2.71 2.20 6.73
CA CYS A 6 -4.01 1.64 6.35
C CYS A 6 -3.98 0.11 6.31
N ALA A 7 -5.04 -0.55 6.77
CA ALA A 7 -5.22 -2.01 6.73
C ALA A 7 -5.17 -2.58 5.31
N PHE A 8 -5.56 -1.78 4.30
CA PHE A 8 -5.49 -2.18 2.90
C PHE A 8 -4.14 -1.89 2.24
N SER A 9 -3.23 -1.21 2.94
CA SER A 9 -1.89 -0.94 2.44
C SER A 9 -1.06 -2.21 2.43
N TRP A 10 -0.57 -2.56 1.25
CA TRP A 10 0.30 -3.70 1.02
C TRP A 10 1.67 -3.22 0.55
N GLU A 11 2.73 -3.73 1.17
CA GLU A 11 4.11 -3.42 0.88
C GLU A 11 4.75 -4.62 0.17
N ASP A 12 5.28 -4.40 -1.04
CA ASP A 12 6.00 -5.38 -1.83
C ASP A 12 7.52 -5.10 -1.73
N ARG A 13 8.12 -5.64 -0.67
CA ARG A 13 9.58 -5.66 -0.47
C ARG A 13 10.18 -6.81 -1.26
N ARG A 14 10.54 -6.56 -2.52
CA ARG A 14 11.32 -7.48 -3.35
C ARG A 14 12.70 -6.90 -3.57
N GLU A 15 13.43 -6.77 -2.47
CA GLU A 15 14.82 -6.36 -2.51
C GLU A 15 15.63 -7.46 -3.20
N THR A 16 16.22 -7.13 -4.35
CA THR A 16 17.26 -7.95 -4.96
C THR A 16 18.42 -7.04 -5.32
N VAL A 17 19.59 -7.61 -5.55
CA VAL A 17 20.80 -6.85 -5.95
C VAL A 17 20.56 -5.93 -7.17
N TYR A 18 19.55 -6.26 -7.99
CA TYR A 18 19.15 -5.55 -9.21
C TYR A 18 17.85 -4.73 -9.07
N ARG A 19 17.13 -4.82 -7.95
CA ARG A 19 15.85 -4.11 -7.72
C ARG A 19 15.85 -3.49 -6.32
N ARG A 20 15.92 -2.16 -6.28
CA ARG A 20 16.18 -1.41 -5.03
C ARG A 20 14.96 -0.70 -4.44
N GLU A 21 13.87 -0.51 -5.17
CA GLU A 21 12.76 0.32 -4.69
C GLU A 21 11.62 -0.51 -4.10
N ASP A 22 11.23 -0.19 -2.87
CA ASP A 22 10.00 -0.68 -2.26
C ASP A 22 8.79 -0.19 -3.05
N CYS A 23 7.80 -1.06 -3.22
CA CYS A 23 6.55 -0.71 -3.90
C CYS A 23 5.39 -0.85 -2.92
N TRP A 24 4.50 0.13 -2.93
CA TRP A 24 3.33 0.14 -2.08
C TRP A 24 2.06 0.14 -2.93
N PHE A 25 1.08 -0.65 -2.48
CA PHE A 25 -0.17 -0.85 -3.18
C PHE A 25 -1.37 -0.76 -2.24
N CYS A 26 -2.50 -0.31 -2.78
CA CYS A 26 -3.77 -0.31 -2.08
C CYS A 26 -4.65 -1.46 -2.58
N ARG A 27 -4.91 -2.45 -1.72
CA ARG A 27 -5.72 -3.64 -2.06
C ARG A 27 -7.19 -3.32 -2.37
N LYS A 28 -7.69 -2.19 -1.87
CA LYS A 28 -9.04 -1.69 -2.17
C LYS A 28 -9.21 -1.22 -3.61
N LYS A 29 -8.14 -0.70 -4.22
CA LYS A 29 -8.21 -0.14 -5.59
C LYS A 29 -8.31 -1.22 -6.67
N GLY A 30 -8.05 -2.49 -6.34
CA GLY A 30 -8.22 -3.62 -7.25
C GLY A 30 -7.34 -4.82 -6.91
N PRO A 31 -7.56 -5.97 -7.58
CA PRO A 31 -6.88 -7.23 -7.31
C PRO A 31 -5.49 -7.36 -7.94
N PHE A 32 -5.12 -6.47 -8.87
CA PHE A 32 -3.88 -6.59 -9.64
C PHE A 32 -2.81 -5.61 -9.14
N PHE A 33 -1.62 -6.13 -8.83
CA PHE A 33 -0.50 -5.35 -8.33
C PHE A 33 0.67 -5.40 -9.31
N SER A 34 0.98 -4.28 -9.95
CA SER A 34 2.07 -4.18 -10.91
C SER A 34 3.08 -3.11 -10.53
N ARG A 35 4.35 -3.50 -10.54
CA ARG A 35 5.49 -2.59 -10.38
C ARG A 35 5.75 -1.73 -11.62
N SER A 36 5.04 -1.98 -12.72
CA SER A 36 5.09 -1.11 -13.91
C SER A 36 4.16 0.09 -13.79
N TYR A 37 3.16 0.04 -12.89
CA TYR A 37 2.31 1.19 -12.61
C TYR A 37 3.12 2.31 -12.00
N ARG A 38 2.79 3.55 -12.36
CA ARG A 38 3.33 4.76 -11.70
C ARG A 38 2.64 4.97 -10.36
N ILE A 39 3.26 5.72 -9.46
CA ILE A 39 2.61 6.14 -8.22
C ILE A 39 1.34 6.92 -8.56
N GLY A 40 0.21 6.55 -7.94
CA GLY A 40 -1.10 7.13 -8.23
C GLY A 40 -1.88 6.40 -9.32
N GLU A 41 -1.23 5.51 -10.09
CA GLU A 41 -1.87 4.73 -11.15
C GLU A 41 -2.38 3.39 -10.61
N LYS A 42 -3.64 3.06 -10.93
CA LYS A 42 -4.30 1.81 -10.55
C LYS A 42 -4.14 1.56 -9.05
N THR A 43 -3.47 0.47 -8.66
CA THR A 43 -3.29 0.06 -7.27
C THR A 43 -2.05 0.64 -6.62
N ARG A 44 -1.12 1.25 -7.37
CA ARG A 44 0.15 1.73 -6.81
C ARG A 44 -0.03 3.08 -6.13
N VAL A 45 0.48 3.18 -4.91
CA VAL A 45 0.31 4.35 -4.05
C VAL A 45 1.64 4.80 -3.47
N ASP A 46 1.68 6.07 -3.08
CA ASP A 46 2.73 6.60 -2.23
C ASP A 46 2.42 6.24 -0.77
N PRO A 47 3.30 5.54 -0.05
CA PRO A 47 3.08 5.18 1.35
C PRO A 47 2.93 6.39 2.28
N ASP A 48 3.59 7.51 1.97
CA ASP A 48 3.64 8.69 2.81
C ASP A 48 2.58 9.73 2.46
N ALA A 49 1.86 9.52 1.36
CA ALA A 49 0.71 10.33 1.00
C ALA A 49 -0.38 10.30 2.09
N PRO A 50 -1.16 11.39 2.23
CA PRO A 50 -2.30 11.43 3.12
C PRO A 50 -3.28 10.30 2.82
N ALA A 51 -3.79 9.70 3.88
CA ALA A 51 -4.78 8.64 3.81
C ALA A 51 -6.06 9.10 3.09
N CYS A 52 -6.67 8.19 2.32
CA CYS A 52 -7.94 8.47 1.63
C CYS A 52 -9.15 8.39 2.58
N PRO A 53 -10.35 8.84 2.15
CA PRO A 53 -11.56 8.74 2.96
C PRO A 53 -11.96 7.31 3.37
N GLU A 54 -11.52 6.30 2.62
CA GLU A 54 -11.74 4.87 2.93
C GLU A 54 -10.66 4.28 3.86
N PHE A 55 -9.86 5.11 4.51
CA PHE A 55 -8.82 4.66 5.41
C PHE A 55 -9.38 3.81 6.56
N GLN A 56 -8.73 2.68 6.82
CA GLN A 56 -8.99 1.83 7.98
C GLN A 56 -7.68 1.59 8.69
N SER A 57 -7.61 1.82 10.01
CA SER A 57 -6.35 1.67 10.74
C SER A 57 -5.95 0.20 10.85
N LYS A 58 -4.65 -0.11 10.68
CA LYS A 58 -4.10 -1.45 10.97
C LYS A 58 -4.28 -1.85 12.44
N ASN A 59 -4.32 -0.88 13.35
CA ASN A 59 -4.33 -1.12 14.80
C ASN A 59 -5.73 -1.44 15.35
N GLU A 60 -6.82 -0.97 14.73
CA GLU A 60 -8.18 -1.34 15.17
C GLU A 60 -8.54 -2.77 14.82
N ASN A 61 -8.07 -3.30 13.68
CA ASN A 61 -8.34 -4.68 13.26
C ASN A 61 -7.69 -5.75 14.16
N ARG A 62 -6.80 -5.37 15.10
CA ARG A 62 -6.04 -6.31 15.94
C ARG A 62 -6.69 -6.59 17.30
N ARG A 63 -7.86 -5.99 17.59
CA ARG A 63 -8.59 -6.19 18.86
C ARG A 63 -9.66 -7.30 18.81
N GLU A 64 -9.85 -7.96 17.67
CA GLU A 64 -10.87 -9.01 17.49
C GLU A 64 -10.26 -10.37 17.08
N LEU A 65 -9.07 -10.71 17.57
CA LEU A 65 -8.48 -12.06 17.48
C LEU A 65 -8.02 -12.56 18.84
#